data_AF-A0A1C7D9H3-F1
#
_entry.id   AF-A0A1C7D9H3-F1
#
_cell.length_a   1.000
_cell.length_b   1.000
_cell.length_c   1.000
_cell.angle_alpha   90.00
_cell.angle_beta   90.00
_cell.angle_gamma   90.00
#
_symmetry.space_group_name_H-M   'P 1'
#
loop_
_entity.id
_entity.type
_entity.pdbx_description
1 polymer ?
#
loop_
_entity_poly.entity_id
_entity_poly.type
_entity_poly.pdbx_seq_one_letter_code
_entity_poly.pdbx_strand_id
1 'polypeptide(L)'
;MRAGRASFAAIAAVLMGMAGPALAQSSGGTPTPTPAPMPPPLPAPPTTFQDFEQRNSLDASRMLTGGSGYREQYTKSLGFTDCVQRVTPKRLERFLRQPIGSSAERRAASALLRSAPGCSSRSFVVSVRFLRGAASETILQNYASPDIDRAGTLDSERIERFMAYNPAISDRNDPDVRALARYTQCQVMVAPGLARKLILADHGSDEEKALREQIASVTGMCGTMEAKNDLAAVTYRSYLAEALYHWTRSGEFARDV
;
A
#
# COMPACT_ATOMS: atom_id res chain seq x y z
N MET A 1 -28.79 35.01 -18.00
CA MET A 1 -30.18 34.57 -17.75
C MET A 1 -30.58 33.55 -18.79
N ARG A 2 -30.69 32.27 -18.42
CA ARG A 2 -31.57 31.30 -19.09
C ARG A 2 -31.82 30.15 -18.11
N ALA A 3 -33.06 30.09 -17.65
CA ALA A 3 -33.59 29.10 -16.75
C ALA A 3 -33.88 27.80 -17.51
N GLY A 4 -33.71 26.67 -16.83
CA GLY A 4 -34.09 25.36 -17.34
C GLY A 4 -34.26 24.39 -16.17
N ARG A 5 -35.43 24.46 -15.53
CA ARG A 5 -35.91 23.48 -14.55
C ARG A 5 -36.22 22.16 -15.27
N ALA A 6 -35.86 21.04 -14.68
CA ALA A 6 -36.64 19.80 -14.78
C ALA A 6 -36.41 18.96 -13.52
N SER A 7 -37.48 18.30 -13.10
CA SER A 7 -37.77 17.87 -11.74
C SER A 7 -38.23 16.41 -11.78
N PHE A 8 -38.13 15.73 -10.64
CA PHE A 8 -38.76 14.46 -10.24
C PHE A 8 -38.21 13.15 -10.86
N ALA A 9 -37.77 12.24 -9.99
CA ALA A 9 -38.62 11.15 -9.49
C ALA A 9 -37.88 10.36 -8.38
N ALA A 10 -38.44 10.39 -7.18
CA ALA A 10 -38.07 9.50 -6.09
C ALA A 10 -38.79 8.16 -6.28
N ILE A 11 -38.07 7.04 -6.16
CA ILE A 11 -38.67 5.72 -5.99
C ILE A 11 -38.18 5.18 -4.65
N ALA A 12 -39.10 5.18 -3.69
CA ALA A 12 -38.99 4.45 -2.45
C ALA A 12 -39.29 2.97 -2.72
N ALA A 13 -38.40 2.08 -2.27
CA ALA A 13 -38.70 0.65 -2.15
C ALA A 13 -38.44 0.24 -0.70
N VAL A 14 -39.55 0.07 0.02
CA VAL A 14 -39.65 -0.50 1.35
C VAL A 14 -39.49 -2.02 1.22
N LEU A 15 -38.51 -2.60 1.91
CA LEU A 15 -38.46 -4.04 2.17
C LEU A 15 -38.43 -4.26 3.68
N MET A 16 -39.61 -4.55 4.23
CA MET A 16 -39.79 -5.10 5.56
C MET A 16 -39.36 -6.57 5.55
N GLY A 17 -38.32 -6.91 6.30
CA GLY A 17 -37.86 -8.28 6.54
C GLY A 17 -38.06 -8.66 8.00
N MET A 18 -38.80 -9.75 8.21
CA MET A 18 -39.38 -10.22 9.48
C MET A 18 -38.32 -10.61 10.53
N ALA A 19 -38.56 -10.21 11.78
CA ALA A 19 -37.88 -10.70 12.96
C ALA A 19 -38.50 -12.04 13.40
N GLY A 20 -37.68 -13.09 13.53
CA GLY A 20 -38.08 -14.37 14.11
C GLY A 20 -37.70 -14.44 15.60
N PRO A 21 -38.54 -15.00 16.49
CA PRO A 21 -38.20 -15.21 17.88
C PRO A 21 -37.31 -16.45 18.03
N ALA A 22 -36.11 -16.29 18.59
CA ALA A 22 -35.27 -17.41 19.02
C ALA A 22 -35.58 -17.72 20.49
N LEU A 23 -36.04 -18.96 20.74
CA LEU A 23 -36.35 -19.51 22.05
C LEU A 23 -35.09 -19.71 22.88
N ALA A 24 -35.10 -19.20 24.11
CA ALA A 24 -34.10 -19.47 25.12
C ALA A 24 -34.28 -20.90 25.66
N GLN A 25 -33.25 -21.74 25.54
CA GLN A 25 -33.15 -23.01 26.26
C GLN A 25 -32.17 -22.83 27.43
N SER A 26 -32.73 -22.95 28.63
CA SER A 26 -32.02 -23.07 29.90
C SER A 26 -31.47 -24.48 30.02
N SER A 27 -30.15 -24.62 30.05
CA SER A 27 -29.45 -25.87 30.38
C SER A 27 -28.63 -25.68 31.65
N GLY A 28 -28.89 -26.58 32.61
CA GLY A 28 -28.45 -26.51 33.99
C GLY A 28 -26.94 -26.48 34.20
N GLY A 29 -26.56 -25.84 35.31
CA GLY A 29 -25.19 -25.63 35.74
C GLY A 29 -24.49 -26.91 36.17
N THR A 30 -23.24 -27.00 35.76
CA THR A 30 -22.21 -27.81 36.43
C THR A 30 -21.30 -26.81 37.17
N PRO A 31 -21.00 -26.99 38.46
CA PRO A 31 -20.13 -26.07 39.19
C PRO A 31 -18.70 -26.13 38.63
N THR A 32 -18.27 -25.04 38.01
CA THR A 32 -16.90 -24.83 37.54
C THR A 32 -15.97 -24.65 38.76
N PRO A 33 -14.83 -25.36 38.84
CA PRO A 33 -13.85 -25.15 39.90
C PRO A 33 -13.26 -23.73 39.80
N THR A 34 -13.27 -23.01 40.92
CA THR A 34 -12.67 -21.67 41.08
C THR A 34 -11.18 -21.72 40.68
N PRO A 35 -10.75 -20.96 39.64
CA PRO A 35 -9.34 -20.86 39.30
C PRO A 35 -8.59 -20.16 40.44
N ALA A 36 -7.44 -20.71 40.82
CA ALA A 36 -6.51 -20.06 41.74
C ALA A 36 -6.11 -18.67 41.19
N PRO A 37 -5.95 -17.65 42.06
CA PRO A 37 -5.54 -16.32 41.64
C PRO A 37 -4.21 -16.39 40.89
N MET A 38 -4.22 -15.94 39.63
CA MET A 38 -3.00 -15.81 38.85
C MET A 38 -2.07 -14.81 39.55
N PRO A 39 -0.76 -15.10 39.64
CA PRO A 39 0.21 -14.11 40.08
C PRO A 39 0.14 -12.90 39.14
N PRO A 40 0.35 -11.68 39.66
CA PRO A 40 0.37 -10.47 38.85
C PRO A 40 1.38 -10.64 37.70
N PRO A 41 1.03 -10.24 36.47
CA PRO A 41 1.93 -10.33 35.34
C PRO A 41 3.21 -9.56 35.67
N LEU A 42 4.35 -10.23 35.53
CA LEU A 42 5.67 -9.60 35.62
C LEU A 42 5.71 -8.41 34.67
N PRO A 43 6.29 -7.26 35.09
CA PRO A 43 6.44 -6.11 34.21
C PRO A 43 7.22 -6.55 32.98
N ALA A 44 6.66 -6.27 31.79
CA ALA A 44 7.33 -6.56 30.53
C ALA A 44 8.70 -5.87 30.53
N PRO A 45 9.76 -6.54 30.08
CA PRO A 45 11.07 -5.91 29.97
C PRO A 45 10.96 -4.67 29.08
N PRO A 46 11.65 -3.56 29.41
CA PRO A 46 11.66 -2.39 28.55
C PRO A 46 12.24 -2.80 27.19
N THR A 47 11.41 -2.74 26.14
CA THR A 47 11.86 -2.89 24.76
C THR A 47 12.92 -1.85 24.48
N THR A 48 14.16 -2.29 24.31
CA THR A 48 15.28 -1.40 24.02
C THR A 48 15.28 -1.05 22.52
N PHE A 49 15.90 0.07 22.15
CA PHE A 49 16.03 0.50 20.74
C PHE A 49 16.72 -0.58 19.88
N GLN A 50 17.59 -1.39 20.50
CA GLN A 50 18.24 -2.55 19.88
C GLN A 50 17.28 -3.71 19.57
N ASP A 51 16.22 -3.94 20.37
CA ASP A 51 15.18 -4.91 20.04
C ASP A 51 14.34 -4.47 18.83
N PHE A 52 14.24 -3.16 18.58
CA PHE A 52 13.57 -2.59 17.41
C PHE A 52 14.42 -2.74 16.14
N GLU A 53 15.74 -2.52 16.23
CA GLU A 53 16.68 -2.80 15.14
C GLU A 53 16.74 -4.31 14.80
N GLN A 54 16.76 -5.17 15.81
CA GLN A 54 16.87 -6.61 15.61
C GLN A 54 15.58 -7.24 15.05
N ARG A 55 14.40 -6.72 15.43
CA ARG A 55 13.10 -7.10 14.83
C ARG A 55 12.83 -6.47 13.46
N ASN A 56 13.47 -5.35 13.14
CA ASN A 56 13.35 -4.69 11.82
C ASN A 56 14.47 -5.06 10.85
N SER A 57 15.43 -5.90 11.25
CA SER A 57 16.27 -6.63 10.30
C SER A 57 15.36 -7.61 9.54
N LEU A 58 14.68 -7.09 8.52
CA LEU A 58 13.79 -7.81 7.63
C LEU A 58 14.43 -9.15 7.26
N ASP A 59 13.80 -10.27 7.64
CA ASP A 59 14.08 -11.62 7.11
C ASP A 59 13.57 -11.71 5.66
N ALA A 60 13.93 -10.69 4.87
CA ALA A 60 13.59 -10.57 3.46
C ALA A 60 14.04 -11.85 2.74
N SER A 61 15.15 -12.45 3.14
CA SER A 61 15.64 -13.75 2.66
C SER A 61 14.56 -14.85 2.58
N ARG A 62 13.58 -14.89 3.50
CA ARG A 62 12.47 -15.86 3.46
C ARG A 62 11.34 -15.50 2.49
N MET A 63 11.04 -14.22 2.29
CA MET A 63 10.14 -13.79 1.20
C MET A 63 10.80 -13.88 -0.18
N LEU A 64 12.13 -13.91 -0.23
CA LEU A 64 12.91 -13.63 -1.43
C LEU A 64 13.47 -14.86 -2.18
N THR A 65 13.23 -16.08 -1.71
CA THR A 65 13.96 -17.28 -2.15
C THR A 65 13.27 -18.12 -3.25
N GLY A 66 12.20 -17.63 -3.90
CA GLY A 66 11.35 -18.48 -4.75
C GLY A 66 10.92 -17.96 -6.12
N GLY A 67 11.85 -17.64 -7.03
CA GLY A 67 11.56 -17.65 -8.48
C GLY A 67 12.25 -16.60 -9.34
N SER A 68 12.94 -17.02 -10.40
CA SER A 68 13.28 -16.15 -11.53
C SER A 68 12.00 -15.75 -12.26
N GLY A 69 11.61 -14.47 -12.21
CA GLY A 69 10.41 -13.97 -12.90
C GLY A 69 9.76 -12.74 -12.29
N TYR A 70 10.19 -12.29 -11.10
CA TYR A 70 9.59 -11.12 -10.44
C TYR A 70 9.80 -9.81 -11.20
N ARG A 71 11.02 -9.60 -11.73
CA ARG A 71 11.32 -8.47 -12.62
C ARG A 71 10.39 -8.47 -13.84
N GLU A 72 10.23 -9.64 -14.47
CA GLU A 72 9.33 -9.79 -15.62
C GLU A 72 7.86 -9.53 -15.25
N GLN A 73 7.38 -10.04 -14.12
CA GLN A 73 6.02 -9.77 -13.63
C GLN A 73 5.79 -8.28 -13.36
N TYR A 74 6.78 -7.59 -12.78
CA TYR A 74 6.70 -6.15 -12.54
C TYR A 74 6.69 -5.38 -13.86
N THR A 75 7.59 -5.70 -14.79
CA THR A 75 7.61 -5.08 -16.13
C THR A 75 6.30 -5.32 -16.89
N LYS A 76 5.74 -6.53 -16.85
CA LYS A 76 4.40 -6.83 -17.39
C LYS A 76 3.32 -5.99 -16.72
N SER A 77 3.40 -5.82 -15.40
CA SER A 77 2.47 -4.97 -14.65
C SER A 77 2.56 -3.52 -15.10
N LEU A 78 3.76 -2.96 -15.29
CA LEU A 78 3.97 -1.60 -15.81
C LEU A 78 3.35 -1.39 -17.19
N GLY A 79 3.59 -2.32 -18.12
CA GLY A 79 2.99 -2.23 -19.46
C GLY A 79 1.46 -2.29 -19.44
N PHE A 80 0.89 -3.16 -18.58
CA PHE A 80 -0.54 -3.24 -18.38
C PHE A 80 -1.11 -1.95 -17.77
N THR A 81 -0.51 -1.41 -16.71
CA THR A 81 -1.02 -0.22 -16.01
C THR A 81 -0.88 1.03 -16.87
N ASP A 82 0.18 1.18 -17.66
CA ASP A 82 0.34 2.26 -18.64
C ASP A 82 -0.77 2.22 -19.71
N CYS A 83 -1.07 1.05 -20.27
CA CYS A 83 -2.20 0.89 -21.18
C CYS A 83 -3.54 1.23 -20.51
N VAL A 84 -3.79 0.73 -19.30
CA VAL A 84 -5.01 1.00 -18.54
C VAL A 84 -5.15 2.48 -18.20
N GLN A 85 -4.06 3.18 -17.88
CA GLN A 85 -4.07 4.61 -17.57
C GLN A 85 -4.56 5.43 -18.77
N ARG A 86 -4.24 5.01 -20.00
CA ARG A 86 -4.69 5.68 -21.23
C ARG A 86 -6.16 5.43 -21.54
N VAL A 87 -6.68 4.23 -21.22
CA VAL A 87 -8.05 3.82 -21.58
C VAL A 87 -9.07 4.10 -20.48
N THR A 88 -8.73 3.83 -19.21
CA THR A 88 -9.63 3.93 -18.06
C THR A 88 -8.95 4.43 -16.77
N PRO A 89 -8.39 5.66 -16.74
CA PRO A 89 -7.60 6.17 -15.61
C PRO A 89 -8.35 6.12 -14.27
N LYS A 90 -9.66 6.44 -14.27
CA LYS A 90 -10.51 6.39 -13.06
C LYS A 90 -10.59 5.00 -12.42
N ARG A 91 -10.45 3.91 -13.20
CA ARG A 91 -10.45 2.54 -12.66
C ARG A 91 -9.13 2.22 -11.98
N LEU A 92 -8.01 2.68 -12.54
CA LEU A 92 -6.68 2.52 -11.95
C LEU A 92 -6.60 3.24 -10.59
N GLU A 93 -7.08 4.49 -10.52
CA GLU A 93 -7.18 5.21 -9.25
C GLU A 93 -8.07 4.51 -8.24
N ARG A 94 -9.24 4.00 -8.67
CA ARG A 94 -10.15 3.27 -7.77
C ARG A 94 -9.49 2.04 -7.17
N PHE A 95 -8.66 1.34 -7.95
CA PHE A 95 -7.87 0.22 -7.46
C PHE A 95 -6.87 0.65 -6.38
N LEU A 96 -6.12 1.73 -6.60
CA LEU A 96 -5.16 2.25 -5.62
C LEU A 96 -5.80 2.77 -4.31
N ARG A 97 -7.08 3.16 -4.35
CA ARG A 97 -7.84 3.57 -3.15
C ARG A 97 -8.24 2.39 -2.26
N GLN A 98 -8.09 1.15 -2.71
CA GLN A 98 -8.46 -0.01 -1.89
C GLN A 98 -7.38 -0.31 -0.83
N PRO A 99 -7.75 -0.83 0.36
CA PRO A 99 -6.78 -1.17 1.39
C PRO A 99 -5.87 -2.35 0.97
N ILE A 100 -4.56 -2.25 1.20
CA ILE A 100 -3.58 -3.30 0.84
C ILE A 100 -3.90 -4.61 1.56
N GLY A 101 -3.86 -5.71 0.82
CA GLY A 101 -4.11 -7.07 1.32
C GLY A 101 -5.59 -7.39 1.54
N SER A 102 -6.48 -6.42 1.37
CA SER A 102 -7.91 -6.60 1.61
C SER A 102 -8.59 -7.43 0.50
N SER A 103 -9.78 -7.98 0.82
CA SER A 103 -10.64 -8.60 -0.19
C SER A 103 -11.14 -7.58 -1.22
N ALA A 104 -11.29 -6.31 -0.83
CA ALA A 104 -11.68 -5.22 -1.70
C ALA A 104 -10.60 -4.92 -2.76
N GLU A 105 -9.33 -4.92 -2.36
CA GLU A 105 -8.20 -4.79 -3.29
C GLU A 105 -8.17 -5.92 -4.30
N ARG A 106 -8.26 -7.19 -3.85
CA ARG A 106 -8.28 -8.35 -4.75
C ARG A 106 -9.44 -8.26 -5.75
N ARG A 107 -10.63 -7.87 -5.31
CA ARG A 107 -11.79 -7.66 -6.19
C ARG A 107 -11.56 -6.52 -7.18
N ALA A 108 -10.97 -5.40 -6.74
CA ALA A 108 -10.67 -4.28 -7.61
C ALA A 108 -9.59 -4.62 -8.65
N ALA A 109 -8.54 -5.36 -8.26
CA ALA A 109 -7.54 -5.90 -9.18
C ALA A 109 -8.19 -6.79 -10.25
N SER A 110 -9.00 -7.77 -9.85
CA SER A 110 -9.72 -8.63 -10.81
C SER A 110 -10.70 -7.88 -11.70
N ALA A 111 -11.32 -6.80 -11.19
CA ALA A 111 -12.18 -5.94 -12.00
C ALA A 111 -11.37 -5.10 -12.99
N LEU A 112 -10.19 -4.63 -12.61
CA LEU A 112 -9.26 -3.88 -13.47
C LEU A 112 -8.79 -4.74 -14.64
N LEU A 113 -8.27 -5.94 -14.34
CA LEU A 113 -7.80 -6.92 -15.33
C LEU A 113 -8.87 -7.26 -16.36
N ARG A 114 -10.10 -7.54 -15.90
CA ARG A 114 -11.23 -7.87 -16.79
C ARG A 114 -11.70 -6.69 -17.65
N SER A 115 -11.43 -5.46 -17.23
CA SER A 115 -11.96 -4.27 -17.90
C SER A 115 -11.13 -3.77 -19.07
N ALA A 116 -9.90 -4.28 -19.21
CA ALA A 116 -8.98 -3.87 -20.25
C ALA A 116 -8.34 -5.10 -20.92
N PRO A 117 -9.14 -5.98 -21.55
CA PRO A 117 -8.63 -7.22 -22.15
C PRO A 117 -7.60 -6.95 -23.26
N GLY A 118 -7.65 -5.79 -23.92
CA GLY A 118 -6.65 -5.37 -24.91
C GLY A 118 -5.31 -4.93 -24.31
N CYS A 119 -5.23 -4.68 -23.00
CA CYS A 119 -3.99 -4.29 -22.32
C CYS A 119 -3.19 -5.50 -21.78
N SER A 120 -3.78 -6.70 -21.78
CA SER A 120 -3.14 -7.92 -21.27
C SER A 120 -2.96 -8.95 -22.37
N SER A 121 -1.79 -9.60 -22.43
CA SER A 121 -1.62 -10.81 -23.25
C SER A 121 -2.44 -11.99 -22.68
N ARG A 122 -2.70 -13.02 -23.49
CA ARG A 122 -3.56 -14.17 -23.12
C ARG A 122 -3.08 -14.96 -21.87
N SER A 123 -1.87 -14.72 -21.38
CA SER A 123 -1.28 -15.39 -20.21
C SER A 123 -0.77 -14.38 -19.17
N PHE A 124 -1.61 -13.40 -18.81
CA PHE A 124 -1.26 -12.37 -17.84
C PHE A 124 -1.60 -12.82 -16.41
N VAL A 125 -0.58 -13.32 -15.69
CA VAL A 125 -0.65 -13.59 -14.25
C VAL A 125 0.32 -12.64 -13.57
N VAL A 126 -0.20 -11.76 -12.71
CA VAL A 126 0.60 -10.83 -11.93
C VAL A 126 0.19 -10.85 -10.47
N SER A 127 1.17 -10.72 -9.58
CA SER A 127 0.90 -10.45 -8.18
C SER A 127 0.16 -9.13 -8.03
N VAL A 128 -0.89 -9.10 -7.19
CA VAL A 128 -1.62 -7.87 -6.84
C VAL A 128 -0.68 -6.79 -6.31
N ARG A 129 0.39 -7.19 -5.60
CA ARG A 129 1.41 -6.28 -5.08
C ARG A 129 2.15 -5.56 -6.21
N PHE A 130 2.64 -6.29 -7.21
CA PHE A 130 3.33 -5.67 -8.35
C PHE A 130 2.39 -4.86 -9.22
N LEU A 131 1.15 -5.33 -9.41
CA LEU A 131 0.13 -4.57 -10.12
C LEU A 131 -0.13 -3.23 -9.43
N ARG A 132 -0.14 -3.20 -8.09
CA ARG A 132 -0.31 -1.99 -7.29
C ARG A 132 0.87 -1.04 -7.39
N GLY A 133 2.09 -1.52 -7.18
CA GLY A 133 3.30 -0.69 -7.33
C GLY A 133 3.42 -0.11 -8.75
N ALA A 134 3.19 -0.93 -9.77
CA ALA A 134 3.18 -0.50 -11.16
C ALA A 134 2.09 0.55 -11.44
N ALA A 135 0.89 0.39 -10.88
CA ALA A 135 -0.18 1.36 -11.00
C ALA A 135 0.19 2.72 -10.37
N SER A 136 0.81 2.69 -9.19
CA SER A 136 1.32 3.90 -8.53
C SER A 136 2.41 4.57 -9.36
N GLU A 137 3.38 3.81 -9.86
CA GLU A 137 4.46 4.29 -10.73
C GLU A 137 3.94 4.92 -12.03
N THR A 138 3.00 4.25 -12.73
CA THR A 138 2.37 4.79 -13.94
C THR A 138 1.68 6.13 -13.71
N ILE A 139 0.98 6.31 -12.59
CA ILE A 139 0.34 7.59 -12.28
C ILE A 139 1.41 8.65 -11.97
N LEU A 140 2.43 8.30 -11.21
CA LEU A 140 3.52 9.20 -10.84
C LEU A 140 4.32 9.70 -12.06
N GLN A 141 4.52 8.86 -13.08
CA GLN A 141 5.19 9.26 -14.32
C GLN A 141 4.51 10.47 -15.00
N ASN A 142 3.19 10.61 -14.86
CA ASN A 142 2.42 11.70 -15.46
C ASN A 142 2.26 12.92 -14.53
N TYR A 143 2.73 12.85 -13.29
CA TYR A 143 2.46 13.86 -12.28
C TYR A 143 3.57 14.92 -12.22
N ALA A 144 3.31 16.19 -12.51
CA ALA A 144 4.33 17.23 -12.30
C ALA A 144 4.56 17.43 -10.79
N SER A 145 5.77 17.15 -10.29
CA SER A 145 6.17 17.48 -8.92
C SER A 145 7.28 18.52 -8.96
N PRO A 146 7.28 19.53 -8.07
CA PRO A 146 8.47 20.34 -7.87
C PRO A 146 9.65 19.42 -7.48
N ASP A 147 10.81 19.69 -8.07
CA ASP A 147 12.04 18.93 -7.86
C ASP A 147 12.64 19.32 -6.50
N ILE A 148 12.15 18.67 -5.45
CA ILE A 148 12.61 18.87 -4.07
C ILE A 148 13.19 17.53 -3.59
N ASP A 149 14.51 17.38 -3.67
CA ASP A 149 15.22 16.16 -3.30
C ASP A 149 15.03 15.75 -1.84
N ARG A 150 14.97 16.74 -0.95
CA ARG A 150 14.80 16.55 0.50
C ARG A 150 13.70 17.45 1.03
N ALA A 151 12.81 16.90 1.85
CA ALA A 151 11.80 17.71 2.51
C ALA A 151 12.48 18.69 3.49
N GLY A 152 12.37 19.99 3.22
CA GLY A 152 12.97 21.04 4.07
C GLY A 152 12.21 21.24 5.39
N THR A 153 10.88 21.30 5.31
CA THR A 153 9.98 21.31 6.46
C THR A 153 8.86 20.30 6.25
N LEU A 154 8.61 19.48 7.26
CA LEU A 154 7.51 18.53 7.24
C LEU A 154 6.29 19.20 7.90
N ASP A 155 5.24 19.42 7.11
CA ASP A 155 3.94 19.84 7.61
C ASP A 155 3.28 18.68 8.38
N SER A 156 2.97 18.90 9.66
CA SER A 156 2.37 17.91 10.54
C SER A 156 1.01 17.41 10.01
N GLU A 157 0.20 18.28 9.40
CA GLU A 157 -1.10 17.89 8.85
C GLU A 157 -0.93 16.99 7.63
N ARG A 158 0.04 17.31 6.76
CA ARG A 158 0.39 16.44 5.64
C ARG A 158 0.92 15.09 6.10
N ILE A 159 1.78 15.05 7.13
CA ILE A 159 2.26 13.79 7.71
C ILE A 159 1.07 12.98 8.22
N GLU A 160 0.17 13.59 8.99
CA GLU A 160 -1.01 12.91 9.53
C GLU A 160 -1.86 12.33 8.40
N ARG A 161 -2.16 13.09 7.35
CA ARG A 161 -2.89 12.60 6.16
C ARG A 161 -2.15 11.47 5.45
N PHE A 162 -0.84 11.58 5.30
CA PHE A 162 -0.02 10.54 4.67
C PHE A 162 -0.03 9.24 5.48
N MET A 163 0.13 9.35 6.80
CA MET A 163 0.12 8.21 7.73
C MET A 163 -1.29 7.65 7.92
N ALA A 164 -2.34 8.46 7.80
CA ALA A 164 -3.74 8.01 7.80
C ALA A 164 -4.09 7.26 6.51
N TYR A 165 -3.43 7.58 5.39
CA TYR A 165 -3.56 6.82 4.15
C TYR A 165 -2.86 5.46 4.22
N ASN A 166 -2.16 5.13 5.32
CA ASN A 166 -1.57 3.81 5.51
C ASN A 166 -2.69 2.77 5.40
N PRO A 167 -2.84 2.13 4.24
CA PRO A 167 -4.08 1.48 3.88
C PRO A 167 -4.20 0.29 4.79
N ALA A 168 -5.17 0.38 5.72
CA ALA A 168 -5.40 -0.51 6.85
C ALA A 168 -4.54 -1.76 6.73
N ILE A 169 -3.40 -1.73 7.42
CA ILE A 169 -2.67 -2.92 7.78
C ILE A 169 -3.71 -3.82 8.43
N SER A 170 -4.34 -4.69 7.65
CA SER A 170 -5.29 -5.62 8.22
C SER A 170 -4.47 -6.49 9.18
N ASP A 171 -5.04 -6.91 10.30
CA ASP A 171 -4.33 -7.78 11.25
C ASP A 171 -3.83 -9.10 10.62
N ARG A 172 -4.30 -9.40 9.40
CA ARG A 172 -3.87 -10.53 8.57
C ARG A 172 -2.66 -10.24 7.68
N ASN A 173 -2.15 -9.01 7.65
CA ASN A 173 -1.01 -8.66 6.82
C ASN A 173 0.28 -9.14 7.49
N ASP A 174 1.06 -9.87 6.70
CA ASP A 174 2.39 -10.36 7.02
C ASP A 174 3.25 -9.27 7.70
N PRO A 175 3.89 -9.55 8.86
CA PRO A 175 4.73 -8.58 9.56
C PRO A 175 5.80 -7.95 8.68
N ASP A 176 6.38 -8.69 7.73
CA ASP A 176 7.46 -8.21 6.87
C ASP A 176 6.94 -7.19 5.85
N VAL A 177 5.73 -7.40 5.32
CA VAL A 177 5.05 -6.44 4.44
C VAL A 177 4.82 -5.12 5.16
N ARG A 178 4.45 -5.18 6.44
CA ARG A 178 4.23 -3.98 7.25
C ARG A 178 5.51 -3.23 7.50
N ALA A 179 6.57 -3.96 7.86
CA ALA A 179 7.89 -3.38 8.09
C ALA A 179 8.39 -2.69 6.80
N LEU A 180 8.28 -3.35 5.65
CA LEU A 180 8.69 -2.78 4.37
C LEU A 180 7.86 -1.55 3.96
N ALA A 181 6.54 -1.59 4.13
CA ALA A 181 5.68 -0.44 3.83
C ALA A 181 6.00 0.76 4.72
N ARG A 182 6.23 0.55 6.02
CA ARG A 182 6.65 1.62 6.95
C ARG A 182 8.03 2.17 6.61
N TYR A 183 8.95 1.28 6.23
CA TYR A 183 10.28 1.64 5.79
C TYR A 183 10.24 2.59 4.59
N THR A 184 9.54 2.21 3.50
CA THR A 184 9.44 3.07 2.31
C THR A 184 8.64 4.34 2.56
N GLN A 185 7.62 4.32 3.42
CA GLN A 185 6.89 5.51 3.86
C GLN A 185 7.82 6.50 4.55
N CYS A 186 8.66 6.04 5.48
CA CYS A 186 9.65 6.88 6.15
C CYS A 186 10.63 7.50 5.14
N GLN A 187 11.13 6.71 4.18
CA GLN A 187 12.05 7.21 3.18
C GLN A 187 11.43 8.28 2.27
N VAL A 188 10.18 8.08 1.83
CA VAL A 188 9.46 9.06 1.02
C VAL A 188 9.20 10.35 1.78
N MET A 189 8.91 10.29 3.09
CA MET A 189 8.76 11.51 3.90
C MET A 189 10.06 12.31 3.95
N VAL A 190 11.20 11.63 4.09
CA VAL A 190 12.51 12.29 4.23
C VAL A 190 13.06 12.78 2.88
N ALA A 191 12.95 11.96 1.83
CA ALA A 191 13.58 12.18 0.53
C ALA A 191 12.62 11.94 -0.66
N PRO A 192 11.51 12.69 -0.76
CA PRO A 192 10.50 12.46 -1.79
C PRO A 192 11.00 12.69 -3.21
N GLY A 193 11.91 13.66 -3.43
CA GLY A 193 12.48 13.93 -4.76
C GLY A 193 13.43 12.83 -5.22
N LEU A 194 14.26 12.28 -4.33
CA LEU A 194 15.08 11.11 -4.66
C LEU A 194 14.23 9.87 -4.96
N ALA A 195 13.19 9.63 -4.17
CA ALA A 195 12.22 8.57 -4.47
C ALA A 195 11.58 8.79 -5.85
N ARG A 196 11.25 10.04 -6.19
CA ARG A 196 10.70 10.38 -7.51
C ARG A 196 11.68 10.10 -8.64
N LYS A 197 12.95 10.51 -8.49
CA LYS A 197 14.02 10.23 -9.46
C LYS A 197 14.18 8.72 -9.65
N LEU A 198 14.15 7.93 -8.58
CA LEU A 198 14.22 6.47 -8.66
C LEU A 198 13.08 5.89 -9.49
N ILE A 199 11.84 6.33 -9.25
CA ILE A 199 10.65 5.88 -9.99
C ILE A 199 10.65 6.33 -11.47
N LEU A 200 11.36 7.40 -11.80
CA LEU A 200 11.54 7.85 -13.19
C LEU A 200 12.70 7.14 -13.90
N ALA A 201 13.70 6.66 -13.16
CA ALA A 201 14.81 5.90 -13.71
C ALA A 201 14.35 4.54 -14.27
N ASP A 202 15.03 4.08 -15.31
CA ASP A 202 14.75 2.79 -15.95
C ASP A 202 14.94 1.63 -14.97
N HIS A 203 13.99 0.70 -14.98
CA HIS A 203 13.99 -0.43 -14.07
C HIS A 203 15.15 -1.41 -14.32
N GLY A 204 15.96 -1.61 -13.28
CA GLY A 204 17.18 -2.42 -13.25
C GLY A 204 18.39 -1.73 -13.87
N SER A 205 18.35 -0.41 -14.07
CA SER A 205 19.49 0.38 -14.53
C SER A 205 20.51 0.66 -13.40
N ASP A 206 21.72 1.02 -13.79
CA ASP A 206 22.75 1.49 -12.85
C ASP A 206 22.32 2.79 -12.15
N GLU A 207 21.54 3.63 -12.83
CA GLU A 207 20.95 4.85 -12.25
C GLU A 207 19.98 4.52 -11.11
N GLU A 208 19.07 3.57 -11.32
CA GLU A 208 18.17 3.11 -10.24
C GLU A 208 18.98 2.59 -9.05
N LYS A 209 20.05 1.82 -9.29
CA LYS A 209 20.92 1.30 -8.24
C LYS A 209 21.58 2.44 -7.45
N ALA A 210 22.16 3.42 -8.14
CA ALA A 210 22.79 4.59 -7.51
C ALA A 210 21.77 5.40 -6.68
N LEU A 211 20.55 5.59 -7.19
CA LEU A 211 19.48 6.28 -6.47
C LEU A 211 19.03 5.53 -5.22
N ARG A 212 18.98 4.18 -5.24
CA ARG A 212 18.71 3.38 -4.03
C ARG A 212 19.78 3.60 -2.95
N GLU A 213 21.04 3.59 -3.33
CA GLU A 213 22.16 3.85 -2.41
C GLU A 213 22.09 5.26 -1.83
N GLN A 214 21.77 6.25 -2.67
CA GLN A 214 21.59 7.64 -2.24
C GLN A 214 20.43 7.80 -1.26
N ILE A 215 19.26 7.20 -1.56
CA ILE A 215 18.10 7.21 -0.64
C ILE A 215 18.51 6.58 0.69
N ALA A 216 19.14 5.41 0.68
CA ALA A 216 19.58 4.74 1.91
C ALA A 216 20.53 5.63 2.74
N SER A 217 21.47 6.33 2.08
CA SER A 217 22.44 7.20 2.77
C SER A 217 21.78 8.40 3.49
N VAL A 218 20.74 8.99 2.90
CA VAL A 218 20.05 10.18 3.48
C VAL A 218 18.92 9.80 4.42
N THR A 219 18.48 8.54 4.40
CA THR A 219 17.35 8.02 5.19
C THR A 219 17.77 7.04 6.28
N GLY A 220 19.04 7.07 6.73
CA GLY A 220 19.55 6.13 7.74
C GLY A 220 18.70 6.03 9.02
N MET A 221 18.02 7.11 9.41
CA MET A 221 17.07 7.12 10.53
C MET A 221 15.81 6.24 10.33
N CYS A 222 15.48 5.88 9.10
CA CYS A 222 14.37 5.00 8.75
C CYS A 222 14.72 3.51 8.92
N GLY A 223 15.99 3.18 9.19
CA GLY A 223 16.53 1.83 9.22
C GLY A 223 17.31 1.48 7.94
N THR A 224 17.72 0.22 7.84
CA THR A 224 18.46 -0.30 6.68
C THR A 224 17.72 -1.47 6.07
N MET A 225 17.74 -1.55 4.75
CA MET A 225 17.31 -2.72 4.02
C MET A 225 18.35 -3.06 2.97
N GLU A 226 19.01 -4.20 3.12
CA GLU A 226 19.93 -4.69 2.09
C GLU A 226 19.13 -5.39 0.98
N ALA A 227 18.88 -4.68 -0.12
CA ALA A 227 18.29 -5.27 -1.32
C ALA A 227 19.34 -6.10 -2.08
N LYS A 228 19.69 -7.29 -1.56
CA LYS A 228 20.76 -8.15 -2.08
C LYS A 228 20.44 -8.85 -3.41
N ASN A 229 19.18 -8.83 -3.85
CA ASN A 229 18.75 -9.51 -5.08
C ASN A 229 17.68 -8.71 -5.85
N ASP A 230 17.42 -9.12 -7.09
CA ASP A 230 16.45 -8.49 -7.99
C ASP A 230 15.04 -8.42 -7.41
N LEU A 231 14.59 -9.47 -6.71
CA LEU A 231 13.26 -9.45 -6.11
C LEU A 231 13.17 -8.40 -5.00
N ALA A 232 14.22 -8.24 -4.18
CA ALA A 232 14.28 -7.20 -3.16
C ALA A 232 14.22 -5.81 -3.81
N ALA A 233 14.93 -5.62 -4.92
CA ALA A 233 14.91 -4.36 -5.68
C ALA A 233 13.52 -4.05 -6.25
N VAL A 234 12.88 -5.02 -6.92
CA VAL A 234 11.52 -4.87 -7.48
C VAL A 234 10.49 -4.61 -6.39
N THR A 235 10.57 -5.36 -5.30
CA THR A 235 9.64 -5.22 -4.17
C THR A 235 9.83 -3.86 -3.52
N TYR A 236 11.08 -3.44 -3.28
CA TYR A 236 11.39 -2.10 -2.79
C TYR A 236 10.79 -1.01 -3.67
N ARG A 237 11.06 -1.05 -4.99
CA ARG A 237 10.54 -0.08 -5.96
C ARG A 237 9.02 -0.02 -5.92
N SER A 238 8.35 -1.16 -5.89
CA SER A 238 6.89 -1.26 -5.79
C SER A 238 6.34 -0.55 -4.55
N TYR A 239 6.93 -0.77 -3.38
CA TYR A 239 6.49 -0.13 -2.12
C TYR A 239 6.88 1.35 -2.06
N LEU A 240 8.00 1.74 -2.67
CA LEU A 240 8.44 3.12 -2.76
C LEU A 240 7.52 3.93 -3.69
N ALA A 241 7.14 3.36 -4.84
CA ALA A 241 6.18 3.96 -5.77
C ALA A 241 4.83 4.19 -5.11
N GLU A 242 4.33 3.21 -4.36
CA GLU A 242 3.08 3.34 -3.61
C GLU A 242 3.17 4.42 -2.53
N ALA A 243 4.23 4.40 -1.71
CA ALA A 243 4.45 5.41 -0.69
C ALA A 243 4.53 6.82 -1.31
N LEU A 244 5.25 6.98 -2.43
CA LEU A 244 5.37 8.25 -3.13
C LEU A 244 4.03 8.72 -3.71
N TYR A 245 3.23 7.81 -4.27
CA TYR A 245 1.88 8.14 -4.76
C TYR A 245 0.99 8.69 -3.63
N HIS A 246 0.99 8.05 -2.46
CA HIS A 246 0.20 8.52 -1.32
C HIS A 246 0.75 9.83 -0.72
N TRP A 247 2.06 10.02 -0.72
CA TRP A 247 2.69 11.28 -0.31
C TRP A 247 2.36 12.45 -1.24
N THR A 248 2.33 12.22 -2.55
CA THR A 248 1.93 13.23 -3.53
C THR A 248 0.47 13.62 -3.32
N ARG A 249 -0.42 12.64 -3.15
CA ARG A 249 -1.84 12.88 -2.87
C ARG A 249 -2.10 13.59 -1.55
N SER A 250 -1.31 13.33 -0.50
CA SER A 250 -1.49 14.00 0.80
C SER A 250 -1.23 15.51 0.72
N GLY A 251 -0.46 15.97 -0.27
CA GLY A 251 -0.26 17.41 -0.56
C GLY A 251 -1.31 18.02 -1.47
N GLU A 252 -1.91 17.25 -2.38
CA GLU A 252 -2.94 17.72 -3.32
C GLU A 252 -4.25 18.12 -2.65
N PHE A 253 -4.68 17.38 -1.62
CA PHE A 253 -5.94 17.64 -0.91
C PHE A 253 -6.00 19.01 -0.22
N ALA A 254 -4.90 19.78 -0.20
CA ALA A 254 -4.90 21.17 0.29
C ALA A 254 -5.36 22.20 -0.76
N ARG A 255 -5.56 21.84 -2.03
CA ARG A 255 -5.91 22.81 -3.09
C ARG A 255 -7.35 22.78 -3.57
N ASP A 256 -8.11 21.73 -3.23
CA ASP A 256 -9.50 21.54 -3.65
C ASP A 256 -10.52 21.60 -2.49
N VAL A 257 -10.13 22.16 -1.34
CA VAL A 257 -11.02 22.48 -0.20
C VAL A 257 -11.08 23.99 0.00
#